data_AF-A0A2E5PUE1-F1
#
_entry.id   AF-A0A2E5PUE1-F1
#
_cell.length_a   1.000
_cell.length_b   1.000
_cell.length_c   1.000
_cell.angle_alpha   90.00
_cell.angle_beta   90.00
_cell.angle_gamma   90.00
#
_symmetry.space_group_name_H-M   'P 1'
#
loop_
_entity.id
_entity.type
_entity.pdbx_description
1 polymer ?
#
loop_
_entity_poly.entity_id
_entity_poly.type
_entity_poly.pdbx_seq_one_letter_code
_entity_poly.pdbx_strand_id
1 'polypeptide(L)'
;MNIENNIKRLGLFFLKINIKYFLLSIILIQIILHLPIFKLPPMGQHVWRQVMGLSMAKNYYEENLTFFESAQDIRIGLDDRGMIYTEFPLIYWLIGQSYHLTGFSHINGRVISFLFAVLLLVASYKLVKYLKYNEIFCRWFVFFMSFTPFFSIIQFLFCLIYRPLHYFYGELS
;
A
#
# COMPACT_ATOMS: atom_id res chain seq x y z
N MET A 1 2.33 42.44 12.06
CA MET A 1 3.01 42.45 10.75
C MET A 1 4.26 41.54 10.71
N ASN A 2 4.25 40.37 11.39
CA ASN A 2 5.43 39.48 11.46
C ASN A 2 5.11 38.04 11.00
N ILE A 3 3.86 37.59 11.20
CA ILE A 3 3.42 36.23 10.85
C ILE A 3 3.31 36.04 9.33
N GLU A 4 2.69 36.97 8.61
CA GLU A 4 2.57 36.87 7.14
C GLU A 4 3.92 36.85 6.42
N ASN A 5 4.90 37.63 6.92
CA ASN A 5 6.25 37.64 6.36
C ASN A 5 6.98 36.32 6.61
N ASN A 6 6.81 35.72 7.79
CA ASN A 6 7.35 34.40 8.10
C ASN A 6 6.72 33.29 7.24
N ILE A 7 5.40 33.34 7.02
CA ILE A 7 4.69 32.39 6.13
C ILE A 7 5.19 32.50 4.69
N LYS A 8 5.33 33.73 4.17
CA LYS A 8 5.86 33.97 2.81
C LYS A 8 7.30 33.48 2.69
N ARG A 9 8.14 33.73 3.70
CA ARG A 9 9.54 33.28 3.74
C ARG A 9 9.66 31.75 3.76
N LEU A 10 8.78 31.07 4.51
CA LEU A 10 8.72 29.61 4.53
C LEU A 10 8.29 29.05 3.16
N GLY A 11 7.26 29.62 2.53
CA GLY A 11 6.80 29.21 1.20
C GLY A 11 7.87 29.40 0.11
N LEU A 12 8.64 30.49 0.17
CA LEU A 12 9.77 30.75 -0.73
C LEU A 12 10.92 29.74 -0.55
N PHE A 13 11.20 29.32 0.68
CA PHE A 13 12.18 28.27 0.96
C PHE A 13 11.78 26.95 0.29
N PHE A 14 10.52 26.54 0.44
CA PHE A 14 10.03 25.34 -0.23
C PHE A 14 10.15 25.47 -1.75
N LEU A 15 9.76 26.59 -2.35
CA LEU A 15 9.89 26.82 -3.79
C LEU A 15 11.32 26.69 -4.33
N LYS A 16 12.34 27.05 -3.53
CA LYS A 16 13.75 26.97 -3.93
C LYS A 16 14.23 25.53 -4.11
N ILE A 17 13.63 24.56 -3.42
CA ILE A 17 13.95 23.14 -3.56
C ILE A 17 13.36 22.61 -4.88
N ASN A 18 14.18 21.90 -5.65
CA ASN A 18 13.72 21.23 -6.86
C ASN A 18 12.62 20.22 -6.51
N ILE A 19 11.53 20.24 -7.27
CA ILE A 19 10.38 19.37 -7.02
C ILE A 19 10.76 17.88 -6.98
N LYS A 20 11.74 17.45 -7.79
CA LYS A 20 12.19 16.05 -7.82
C LYS A 20 12.76 15.62 -6.47
N TYR A 21 13.58 16.46 -5.84
CA TYR A 21 14.14 16.18 -4.51
C TYR A 21 13.07 16.24 -3.42
N PHE A 22 12.07 17.11 -3.56
CA PHE A 22 10.93 17.17 -2.63
C PHE A 22 10.07 15.90 -2.68
N LEU A 23 9.75 15.40 -3.87
CA LEU A 23 9.02 14.13 -3.99
C LEU A 23 9.85 12.94 -3.51
N LEU A 24 11.14 12.92 -3.84
CA LEU A 24 12.06 11.87 -3.42
C LEU A 24 12.20 11.82 -1.88
N SER A 25 12.27 12.97 -1.20
CA SER A 25 12.35 13.00 0.26
C SER A 25 11.08 12.46 0.91
N ILE A 26 9.89 12.78 0.38
CA ILE A 26 8.63 12.21 0.87
C ILE A 26 8.61 10.70 0.68
N ILE A 27 9.00 10.21 -0.50
CA ILE A 27 9.06 8.76 -0.77
C ILE A 27 10.05 8.08 0.19
N LEU A 28 11.22 8.67 0.44
CA LEU A 28 12.22 8.12 1.36
C LEU A 28 11.68 8.02 2.79
N ILE A 29 11.01 9.08 3.27
CA ILE A 29 10.35 9.08 4.58
C ILE A 29 9.31 7.95 4.64
N GLN A 30 8.51 7.77 3.60
CA GLN A 30 7.53 6.69 3.53
C GLN A 30 8.19 5.31 3.57
N ILE A 31 9.28 5.09 2.83
CA ILE A 31 10.05 3.83 2.90
C ILE A 31 10.50 3.55 4.33
N ILE A 32 11.15 4.52 4.98
CA ILE A 32 11.68 4.36 6.34
C ILE A 32 10.57 3.99 7.33
N LEU A 33 9.41 4.65 7.22
CA LEU A 33 8.25 4.34 8.07
C LEU A 33 7.67 2.94 7.80
N HIS A 34 7.74 2.45 6.56
CA HIS A 34 7.15 1.17 6.14
C HIS A 34 8.07 -0.04 6.29
N LEU A 35 9.39 0.16 6.40
CA LEU A 35 10.39 -0.90 6.61
C LEU A 35 10.04 -1.92 7.70
N PRO A 36 9.64 -1.53 8.93
CA PRO A 36 9.33 -2.51 9.97
C PRO A 36 8.09 -3.36 9.64
N ILE A 37 7.19 -2.85 8.78
CA ILE A 37 5.92 -3.50 8.47
C ILE A 37 6.05 -4.47 7.30
N PHE A 38 7.01 -4.29 6.41
CA PHE A 38 7.20 -5.18 5.26
C PHE A 38 7.43 -6.64 5.64
N LYS A 39 7.97 -6.90 6.84
CA LYS A 39 8.23 -8.26 7.34
C LYS A 39 7.07 -8.83 8.15
N LEU A 40 6.03 -8.05 8.45
CA LEU A 40 4.91 -8.52 9.26
C LEU A 40 3.96 -9.37 8.40
N PRO A 41 3.45 -10.48 8.94
CA PRO A 41 2.41 -11.26 8.29
C PRO A 41 1.11 -10.46 8.20
N PRO A 42 0.10 -10.95 7.44
CA PRO A 42 -1.24 -10.36 7.45
C PRO A 42 -1.78 -10.28 8.88
N MET A 43 -2.20 -9.08 9.31
CA MET A 43 -2.70 -8.82 10.68
C MET A 43 -3.87 -7.82 10.65
N GLY A 44 -4.76 -7.91 11.64
CA GLY A 44 -5.90 -7.00 11.85
C GLY A 44 -7.29 -7.53 11.45
N GLN A 45 -8.29 -6.65 11.48
CA GLN A 45 -9.70 -7.00 11.27
C GLN A 45 -10.04 -7.47 9.85
N HIS A 46 -9.24 -7.05 8.86
CA HIS A 46 -9.42 -7.42 7.45
C HIS A 46 -8.43 -8.49 6.99
N VAL A 47 -7.85 -9.26 7.91
CA VAL A 47 -6.93 -10.36 7.60
C VAL A 47 -7.55 -11.36 6.65
N TRP A 48 -8.82 -11.70 6.83
CA TRP A 48 -9.51 -12.65 5.95
C TRP A 48 -9.40 -12.21 4.48
N ARG A 49 -9.62 -10.92 4.18
CA ARG A 49 -9.51 -10.39 2.81
C ARG A 49 -8.06 -10.36 2.32
N GLN A 50 -7.11 -10.05 3.20
CA GLN A 50 -5.67 -10.08 2.87
C GLN A 50 -5.21 -11.50 2.52
N VAL A 51 -5.59 -12.49 3.33
CA VAL A 51 -5.25 -13.90 3.12
C VAL A 51 -5.93 -14.44 1.87
N MET A 52 -7.20 -14.13 1.63
CA MET A 52 -7.92 -14.52 0.41
C MET A 52 -7.26 -13.99 -0.87
N GLY A 53 -6.75 -12.75 -0.83
CA GLY A 53 -6.00 -12.17 -1.95
C GLY A 53 -4.61 -12.78 -2.13
N LEU A 54 -3.89 -13.06 -1.04
CA LEU A 54 -2.58 -13.69 -1.09
C LEU A 54 -2.64 -15.16 -1.52
N SER A 55 -3.68 -15.88 -1.11
CA SER A 55 -3.99 -17.25 -1.58
C SER A 55 -4.19 -17.26 -3.09
N MET A 56 -4.97 -16.33 -3.62
CA MET A 56 -5.13 -16.18 -5.07
C MET A 56 -3.82 -15.83 -5.79
N ALA A 57 -3.01 -14.93 -5.22
CA ALA A 57 -1.69 -14.61 -5.78
C ALA A 57 -0.76 -15.82 -5.79
N LYS A 58 -0.85 -16.69 -4.77
CA LYS A 58 -0.13 -17.94 -4.70
C LYS A 58 -0.60 -18.92 -5.80
N ASN A 59 -1.91 -19.01 -6.06
CA ASN A 59 -2.45 -19.85 -7.12
C ASN A 59 -2.02 -19.39 -8.53
N TYR A 60 -1.96 -18.07 -8.78
CA TYR A 60 -1.35 -17.55 -10.01
C TYR A 60 0.07 -18.05 -10.23
N TYR A 61 0.85 -18.18 -9.16
CA TYR A 61 2.24 -18.65 -9.20
C TYR A 61 2.35 -20.18 -9.30
N GLU A 62 1.64 -20.94 -8.47
CA GLU A 62 1.75 -22.40 -8.41
C GLU A 62 1.10 -23.09 -9.61
N GLU A 63 -0.06 -22.61 -10.04
CA GLU A 63 -0.84 -23.21 -11.13
C GLU A 63 -0.58 -22.54 -12.49
N ASN A 64 0.31 -21.53 -12.53
CA ASN A 64 0.65 -20.75 -13.73
C ASN A 64 -0.59 -20.22 -14.48
N LEU A 65 -1.57 -19.70 -13.73
CA LEU A 65 -2.84 -19.24 -14.26
C LEU A 65 -2.67 -17.94 -15.07
N THR A 66 -3.48 -17.77 -16.12
CA THR A 66 -3.48 -16.53 -16.90
C THR A 66 -4.20 -15.40 -16.15
N PHE A 67 -3.98 -14.14 -16.51
CA PHE A 67 -4.56 -12.96 -15.84
C PHE A 67 -6.10 -13.01 -15.60
N PHE A 68 -6.84 -13.70 -16.47
CA PHE A 68 -8.30 -13.82 -16.38
C PHE A 68 -8.77 -15.04 -15.56
N GLU A 69 -7.84 -15.91 -15.19
CA GLU A 69 -8.10 -17.16 -14.49
C GLU A 69 -7.75 -17.02 -13.01
N SER A 70 -8.54 -16.24 -12.27
CA SER A 70 -8.39 -16.16 -10.81
C SER A 70 -8.95 -17.40 -10.14
N ALA A 71 -8.15 -18.03 -9.28
CA ALA A 71 -8.57 -19.18 -8.46
C ALA A 71 -8.32 -18.95 -6.97
N GLN A 72 -9.14 -19.59 -6.13
CA GLN A 72 -8.98 -19.63 -4.67
C GLN A 72 -8.84 -21.05 -4.14
N ASP A 73 -8.32 -21.14 -2.91
CA ASP A 73 -8.06 -22.42 -2.24
C ASP A 73 -9.34 -23.11 -1.74
N ILE A 74 -10.48 -22.40 -1.70
CA ILE A 74 -11.77 -22.95 -1.29
C ILE A 74 -12.31 -23.79 -2.46
N ARG A 75 -12.07 -25.11 -2.42
CA ARG A 75 -12.48 -26.08 -3.44
C ARG A 75 -13.48 -27.07 -2.85
N ILE A 76 -14.57 -27.32 -3.57
CA ILE A 76 -15.70 -28.15 -3.10
C ILE A 76 -15.57 -29.61 -3.61
N GLY A 77 -14.77 -29.86 -4.66
CA GLY A 77 -14.59 -31.20 -5.25
C GLY A 77 -13.19 -31.43 -5.81
N LEU A 78 -12.90 -32.69 -6.19
CA LEU A 78 -11.59 -33.11 -6.72
C LEU A 78 -11.28 -32.49 -8.09
N ASP A 79 -12.30 -32.24 -8.91
CA ASP A 79 -12.17 -31.59 -10.24
C ASP A 79 -12.36 -30.07 -10.18
N ASP A 80 -12.60 -29.51 -9.00
CA ASP A 80 -12.82 -28.08 -8.82
C ASP A 80 -11.48 -27.34 -8.81
N ARG A 81 -11.25 -26.54 -9.85
CA ARG A 81 -10.06 -25.67 -9.95
C ARG A 81 -10.16 -24.44 -9.03
N GLY A 82 -11.28 -24.24 -8.34
CA GLY A 82 -11.49 -23.12 -7.42
C GLY A 82 -11.59 -21.77 -8.16
N MET A 83 -12.02 -21.79 -9.43
CA MET A 83 -12.10 -20.60 -10.28
C MET A 83 -13.17 -19.64 -9.77
N ILE A 84 -12.80 -18.39 -9.54
CA ILE A 84 -13.71 -17.35 -9.08
C ILE A 84 -13.63 -16.11 -9.95
N TYR A 85 -14.78 -15.45 -10.11
CA TYR A 85 -14.82 -14.13 -10.72
C TYR A 85 -14.34 -13.08 -9.72
N THR A 86 -13.33 -12.33 -10.11
CA THR A 86 -12.76 -11.25 -9.30
C THR A 86 -12.97 -9.92 -10.01
N GLU A 87 -13.32 -8.88 -9.26
CA GLU A 87 -13.60 -7.57 -9.84
C GLU A 87 -12.36 -6.99 -10.56
N PHE A 88 -11.18 -7.10 -9.94
CA PHE A 88 -9.93 -6.63 -10.54
C PHE A 88 -8.71 -7.44 -10.06
N PRO A 89 -8.27 -8.46 -10.82
CA PRO A 89 -7.20 -9.38 -10.38
C PRO A 89 -5.78 -8.80 -10.48
N LEU A 90 -5.61 -7.60 -11.07
CA LEU A 90 -4.29 -7.05 -11.42
C LEU A 90 -3.29 -7.05 -10.27
N ILE A 91 -3.72 -6.65 -9.07
CA ILE A 91 -2.83 -6.57 -7.91
C ILE A 91 -2.34 -7.98 -7.54
N TYR A 92 -3.24 -8.97 -7.49
CA TYR A 92 -2.90 -10.33 -7.12
C TYR A 92 -2.10 -11.05 -8.20
N TRP A 93 -2.41 -10.80 -9.47
CA TRP A 93 -1.64 -11.31 -10.60
C TRP A 93 -0.20 -10.76 -10.59
N LEU A 94 -0.01 -9.45 -10.38
CA LEU A 94 1.33 -8.86 -10.25
C LEU A 94 2.11 -9.45 -9.07
N ILE A 95 1.42 -9.76 -7.96
CA ILE A 95 2.03 -10.44 -6.81
C ILE A 95 2.44 -11.87 -7.19
N GLY A 96 1.59 -12.64 -7.85
CA GLY A 96 1.92 -13.96 -8.38
C GLY A 96 3.13 -13.92 -9.32
N GLN A 97 3.15 -12.99 -10.27
CA GLN A 97 4.29 -12.81 -11.19
C GLN A 97 5.59 -12.49 -10.44
N SER A 98 5.51 -11.69 -9.38
CA SER A 98 6.69 -11.37 -8.56
C SER A 98 7.25 -12.58 -7.82
N TYR A 99 6.43 -13.59 -7.51
CA TYR A 99 6.88 -14.82 -6.86
C TYR A 99 7.79 -15.66 -7.76
N HIS A 100 7.67 -15.58 -9.09
CA HIS A 100 8.62 -16.24 -10.00
C HIS A 100 10.03 -15.66 -9.92
N LEU A 101 10.18 -14.39 -9.51
CA LEU A 101 11.49 -13.73 -9.43
C LEU A 101 12.15 -13.90 -8.06
N THR A 102 11.38 -13.88 -6.98
CA THR A 102 11.91 -13.87 -5.60
C THR A 102 11.62 -15.15 -4.81
N GLY A 103 10.81 -16.05 -5.35
CA GLY A 103 10.14 -17.10 -4.59
C GLY A 103 8.97 -16.59 -3.76
N PHE A 104 8.22 -17.53 -3.16
CA PHE A 104 7.09 -17.22 -2.30
C PHE A 104 7.54 -16.44 -1.06
N SER A 105 7.04 -15.21 -0.91
CA SER A 105 7.38 -14.33 0.22
C SER A 105 6.23 -13.38 0.56
N HIS A 106 6.00 -13.18 1.85
CA HIS A 106 5.00 -12.21 2.33
C HIS A 106 5.37 -10.75 2.01
N ILE A 107 6.64 -10.49 1.75
CA ILE A 107 7.16 -9.15 1.47
C ILE A 107 6.63 -8.62 0.14
N ASN A 108 6.47 -9.49 -0.86
CA ASN A 108 6.11 -9.09 -2.23
C ASN A 108 4.77 -8.37 -2.30
N GLY A 109 3.75 -8.88 -1.60
CA GLY A 109 2.45 -8.23 -1.54
C GLY A 109 2.52 -6.81 -0.99
N ARG A 110 3.36 -6.60 0.03
CA ARG A 110 3.57 -5.29 0.65
C ARG A 110 4.37 -4.36 -0.25
N VAL A 111 5.39 -4.87 -0.93
CA VAL A 111 6.20 -4.08 -1.88
C VAL A 111 5.35 -3.62 -3.06
N ILE A 112 4.53 -4.51 -3.64
CA ILE A 112 3.65 -4.14 -4.76
C ILE A 112 2.62 -3.10 -4.32
N SER A 113 2.00 -3.29 -3.15
CA SER A 113 1.08 -2.30 -2.58
C SER A 113 1.76 -0.94 -2.36
N PHE A 114 3.00 -0.96 -1.88
CA PHE A 114 3.82 0.24 -1.69
C PHE A 114 4.18 0.93 -3.02
N LEU A 115 4.47 0.17 -4.09
CA LEU A 115 4.73 0.74 -5.42
C LEU A 115 3.50 1.46 -5.97
N PHE A 116 2.31 0.88 -5.82
CA PHE A 116 1.05 1.56 -6.19
C PHE A 116 0.81 2.82 -5.36
N ALA A 117 1.17 2.81 -4.08
CA ALA A 117 1.10 3.99 -3.23
C ALA A 117 2.04 5.10 -3.75
N VAL A 118 3.31 4.78 -4.05
CA VAL A 118 4.26 5.76 -4.64
C VAL A 118 3.74 6.30 -5.98
N LEU A 119 3.17 5.44 -6.83
CA LEU A 119 2.56 5.85 -8.09
C LEU A 119 1.40 6.82 -7.86
N LEU A 120 0.51 6.53 -6.90
CA LEU A 120 -0.61 7.39 -6.54
C LEU A 120 -0.12 8.77 -6.06
N LEU A 121 0.96 8.83 -5.28
CA LEU A 121 1.53 10.08 -4.78
C LEU A 121 2.05 10.96 -5.93
N VAL A 122 2.78 10.37 -6.88
CA VAL A 122 3.28 11.08 -8.07
C VAL A 122 2.12 11.49 -9.00
N ALA A 123 1.13 10.62 -9.18
CA ALA A 123 -0.06 10.91 -9.98
C ALA A 123 -0.86 12.07 -9.37
N SER A 124 -1.02 12.09 -8.05
CA SER A 124 -1.69 13.15 -7.30
C SER A 124 -1.01 14.50 -7.49
N TYR A 125 0.32 14.55 -7.43
CA TYR A 125 1.07 15.78 -7.74
C TYR A 125 0.80 16.27 -9.18
N LYS A 126 0.90 15.36 -10.16
CA LYS A 126 0.67 15.68 -11.57
C LYS A 126 -0.76 16.15 -11.84
N LEU A 127 -1.74 15.56 -11.17
CA LEU A 127 -3.15 15.91 -11.28
C LEU A 127 -3.40 17.33 -10.78
N VAL A 128 -2.96 17.67 -9.58
CA VAL A 128 -3.15 19.03 -9.04
C VAL A 128 -2.39 20.07 -9.86
N LYS A 129 -1.22 19.69 -10.41
CA LYS A 129 -0.50 20.55 -11.36
C LYS A 129 -1.26 20.77 -12.67
N TYR A 130 -1.91 19.73 -13.19
CA TYR A 130 -2.75 19.80 -14.39
C TYR A 130 -3.97 20.72 -14.19
N LEU A 131 -4.52 20.74 -12.97
CA LEU A 131 -5.60 21.65 -12.57
C LEU A 131 -5.14 23.12 -12.39
N LYS A 132 -3.90 23.46 -12.76
CA LYS A 132 -3.33 24.82 -12.75
C LYS A 132 -3.25 25.49 -11.36
N TYR A 133 -3.15 24.72 -10.29
CA TYR A 133 -2.91 25.28 -8.96
C TYR A 133 -1.46 25.76 -8.77
N ASN A 134 -1.28 26.63 -7.77
CA ASN A 134 0.03 27.15 -7.37
C ASN A 134 0.98 26.03 -6.92
N GLU A 135 2.27 26.17 -7.24
CA GLU A 135 3.30 25.17 -6.92
C GLU A 135 3.40 24.87 -5.42
N ILE A 136 3.26 25.90 -4.57
CA ILE A 136 3.23 25.76 -3.11
C ILE A 136 2.05 24.88 -2.69
N PHE A 137 0.87 25.11 -3.26
CA PHE A 137 -0.33 24.34 -2.96
C PHE A 137 -0.16 22.87 -3.36
N CYS A 138 0.39 22.59 -4.55
CA CYS A 138 0.66 21.22 -5.00
C CYS A 138 1.56 20.46 -4.02
N ARG A 139 2.61 21.12 -3.49
CA ARG A 139 3.56 20.52 -2.55
C ARG A 139 2.91 20.21 -1.20
N TRP A 140 2.14 21.15 -0.67
CA TRP A 140 1.39 20.93 0.58
C TRP A 140 0.33 19.84 0.42
N PHE A 141 -0.39 19.82 -0.71
CA PHE A 141 -1.37 18.79 -1.00
C PHE A 141 -0.75 17.38 -0.96
N VAL A 142 0.37 17.18 -1.65
CA VAL A 142 1.08 15.90 -1.68
C VAL A 142 1.63 15.53 -0.30
N PHE A 143 2.16 16.50 0.43
CA PHE A 143 2.62 16.30 1.79
C PHE A 143 1.49 15.79 2.69
N PHE A 144 0.36 16.50 2.77
CA PHE A 144 -0.79 16.08 3.58
C PHE A 144 -1.39 14.76 3.09
N MET A 145 -1.43 14.53 1.79
CA MET A 145 -1.91 13.26 1.22
C MET A 145 -1.04 12.09 1.68
N SER A 146 0.28 12.27 1.76
CA SER A 146 1.20 11.23 2.21
C SER A 146 1.03 10.83 3.68
N PHE A 147 0.53 11.74 4.52
CA PHE A 147 0.22 11.49 5.93
C PHE A 147 -1.26 11.16 6.18
N THR A 148 -2.07 11.07 5.12
CA THR A 148 -3.49 10.76 5.28
C THR A 148 -3.62 9.34 5.81
N PRO A 149 -4.42 9.12 6.87
CA PRO A 149 -4.55 7.82 7.50
C PRO A 149 -5.03 6.78 6.49
N PHE A 150 -5.76 7.10 5.42
CA PHE A 150 -6.13 6.15 4.36
C PHE A 150 -4.93 5.52 3.64
N PHE A 151 -3.86 6.30 3.43
CA PHE A 151 -2.59 5.82 2.85
C PHE A 151 -1.86 4.88 3.80
N SER A 152 -1.98 5.16 5.10
CA SER A 152 -1.45 4.33 6.17
C SER A 152 -2.37 3.16 6.52
N ILE A 153 -3.70 3.23 6.40
CA ILE A 153 -4.70 2.29 6.96
C ILE A 153 -4.69 0.95 6.22
N ILE A 154 -4.30 0.93 4.95
CA ILE A 154 -4.02 -0.32 4.23
C ILE A 154 -2.75 -1.03 4.79
N GLN A 155 -1.94 -0.33 5.60
CA GLN A 155 -0.65 -0.79 6.12
C GLN A 155 -0.46 -0.73 7.67
N PHE A 156 -1.15 0.13 8.42
CA PHE A 156 -0.73 0.56 9.77
C PHE A 156 -1.77 0.38 10.87
N LEU A 157 -3.04 0.15 10.56
CA LEU A 157 -3.99 -0.10 11.65
C LEU A 157 -3.85 -1.57 12.04
N PHE A 158 -3.13 -1.84 13.14
CA PHE A 158 -3.47 -2.83 14.18
C PHE A 158 -2.34 -3.08 15.21
N CYS A 159 -1.17 -2.45 15.09
CA CYS A 159 -0.10 -2.69 16.07
C CYS A 159 -0.21 -1.88 17.38
N LEU A 160 -1.08 -0.86 17.47
CA LEU A 160 -1.15 0.01 18.66
C LEU A 160 -2.52 0.05 19.38
N ILE A 161 -3.54 -0.68 18.92
CA ILE A 161 -4.88 -0.63 19.55
C ILE A 161 -5.42 -2.02 19.99
N TYR A 162 -4.76 -3.14 19.66
CA TYR A 162 -5.25 -4.49 20.07
C TYR A 162 -4.25 -5.31 20.91
N ARG A 163 -3.38 -4.63 21.66
CA ARG A 163 -2.63 -5.25 22.77
C ARG A 163 -3.48 -5.34 24.07
N PRO A 164 -4.77 -5.72 24.02
CA PRO A 164 -5.32 -6.47 25.15
C PRO A 164 -6.19 -7.69 24.80
N LEU A 165 -6.31 -8.14 23.53
CA LEU A 165 -7.16 -9.32 23.23
C LEU A 165 -6.47 -10.68 23.32
N HIS A 166 -5.15 -10.72 23.47
CA HIS A 166 -4.41 -11.97 23.65
C HIS A 166 -4.60 -12.61 25.04
N TYR A 167 -5.38 -11.98 25.91
CA TYR A 167 -5.77 -12.52 27.23
C TYR A 167 -7.11 -13.27 27.22
N PHE A 168 -7.94 -13.15 26.17
CA PHE A 168 -9.31 -13.69 26.20
C PHE A 168 -9.48 -15.07 25.55
N TYR A 169 -8.46 -15.59 24.84
CA TYR A 169 -8.51 -16.92 24.21
C TYR A 169 -7.71 -18.00 24.96
N GLY A 170 -7.27 -17.70 26.20
CA GLY A 170 -6.55 -18.64 27.07
C GLY A 170 -7.43 -19.41 28.06
N GLU A 171 -8.75 -19.20 28.07
CA GLU A 171 -9.68 -19.83 29.04
C GLU A 171 -10.62 -20.89 28.44
N LEU A 172 -10.40 -21.30 27.18
CA LEU A 172 -11.21 -22.35 26.54
C LEU A 172 -10.33 -23.45 25.92
N SER A 173 -9.43 -24.00 26.73
CA SER A 173 -8.75 -25.29 26.48
C SER A 173 -8.84 -26.17 27.71
#